data_AF-A0A950P928-F1
#
_entry.id   AF-A0A950P928-F1
#
_cell.length_a   1.000
_cell.length_b   1.000
_cell.length_c   1.000
_cell.angle_alpha   90.00
_cell.angle_beta   90.00
_cell.angle_gamma   90.00
#
_symmetry.space_group_name_H-M   'P 1'
#
loop_
_entity.id
_entity.type
_entity.pdbx_description
1 polymer ?
#
loop_
_entity_poly.entity_id
_entity_poly.type
_entity_poly.pdbx_seq_one_letter_code
_entity_poly.pdbx_strand_id
1 'polypeptide(L)' 'GANRPYRCKIRAPGFAFLQATEFMARGHMLADLVAIIGSMDIVFGEIDR' A
#
# COMPACT_ATOMS: atom_id res chain seq x y z
N GLY A 1 23.28 -24.29 -6.97
CA GLY A 1 22.46 -23.19 -7.50
C GLY A 1 21.53 -23.77 -8.52
N ALA A 2 20.23 -23.84 -8.22
CA ALA A 2 19.22 -24.29 -9.17
C ALA A 2 18.77 -23.11 -10.04
N ASN A 3 18.18 -23.37 -11.21
CA ASN A 3 17.66 -22.38 -12.17
C ASN A 3 16.44 -21.58 -11.65
N ARG A 4 16.23 -21.52 -10.33
CA ARG A 4 15.13 -20.82 -9.70
C ARG A 4 15.67 -19.93 -8.59
N PRO A 5 15.17 -18.69 -8.45
CA PRO A 5 15.64 -17.77 -7.43
C PRO A 5 15.39 -18.35 -6.03
N TYR A 6 16.41 -18.26 -5.17
CA TYR A 6 16.35 -18.74 -3.79
C TYR A 6 15.35 -17.94 -2.94
N ARG A 7 15.20 -16.63 -3.23
CA ARG A 7 14.18 -15.75 -2.65
C ARG A 7 14.02 -14.49 -3.52
N CYS A 8 12.80 -14.13 -3.91
CA CYS A 8 12.48 -12.84 -4.51
C CYS A 8 11.61 -12.06 -3.53
N LYS A 9 12.15 -10.98 -2.95
CA LYS A 9 11.38 -10.02 -2.16
C LYS A 9 11.06 -8.82 -3.04
N ILE A 10 9.79 -8.64 -3.37
CA ILE A 10 9.30 -7.47 -4.09
C ILE A 10 8.80 -6.49 -3.03
N ARG A 11 9.20 -5.21 -3.11
CA ARG A 11 8.70 -4.16 -2.23
C ARG A 11 7.63 -3.38 -2.98
N ALA A 12 6.37 -3.67 -2.70
CA ALA A 12 5.26 -2.93 -3.27
C ALA A 12 5.21 -1.49 -2.72
N PRO A 13 4.96 -0.49 -3.58
CA PRO A 13 4.78 0.89 -3.16
C PRO A 13 3.52 1.05 -2.29
N GLY A 14 2.50 0.21 -2.49
CA GLY A 14 1.26 0.21 -1.71
C GLY A 14 1.46 0.05 -0.20
N PHE A 15 2.51 -0.64 0.25
CA PHE A 15 2.81 -0.80 1.68
C PHE A 15 3.26 0.52 2.34
N ALA A 16 4.01 1.34 1.60
CA ALA A 16 4.43 2.67 2.07
C ALA A 16 3.26 3.66 2.04
N PHE A 17 2.39 3.57 1.03
CA PHE A 17 1.19 4.39 0.96
C PHE A 17 0.20 4.08 2.09
N LEU A 18 0.04 2.81 2.47
CA LEU A 18 -0.79 2.42 3.61
C LEU A 18 -0.34 3.08 4.92
N GLN A 19 0.96 3.13 5.20
CA GLN A 19 1.50 3.86 6.36
C GLN A 19 1.28 5.37 6.27
N ALA A 20 1.34 5.95 5.07
CA ALA A 20 1.08 7.38 4.87
C ALA A 20 -0.41 7.75 5.03
N THR A 21 -1.33 6.84 4.69
CA THR A 21 -2.78 7.02 4.88
C THR A 21 -3.14 7.36 6.32
N GLU A 22 -2.49 6.75 7.31
CA GLU A 22 -2.75 7.02 8.72
C GLU A 22 -2.36 8.44 9.13
N PHE A 23 -1.28 8.97 8.56
CA PHE A 23 -0.88 10.36 8.77
C PHE A 23 -1.85 11.33 8.07
N MET A 24 -2.27 11.01 6.85
CA MET A 24 -3.16 11.87 6.05
C MET A 24 -4.62 11.83 6.52
N ALA A 25 -5.07 10.73 7.13
CA ALA A 25 -6.44 10.60 7.64
C ALA A 25 -6.63 11.19 9.05
N ARG A 26 -5.55 11.58 9.73
CA ARG A 26 -5.60 12.05 11.12
C ARG A 26 -6.23 13.45 11.17
N GLY A 27 -7.41 13.55 11.79
CA GLY A 27 -8.18 14.80 11.89
C GLY A 27 -9.19 15.02 10.76
N HIS A 28 -9.30 14.07 9.83
CA HIS A 28 -10.29 14.07 8.76
C HIS A 28 -11.50 13.20 9.08
N MET A 29 -12.63 13.43 8.40
CA MET A 29 -13.83 12.64 8.61
C MET A 29 -13.73 11.29 7.88
N LEU A 30 -14.54 10.30 8.30
CA LEU A 30 -14.61 8.99 7.64
C LEU A 30 -14.87 9.08 6.13
N ALA A 31 -15.59 10.12 5.67
CA ALA A 31 -15.82 10.37 4.25
C ALA A 31 -14.53 10.74 3.48
N ASP A 32 -13.62 11.49 4.12
CA ASP A 32 -12.37 11.92 3.52
C ASP A 32 -11.37 10.77 3.41
N LEU A 33 -11.45 9.78 4.31
CA LEU A 33 -10.64 8.57 4.24
C LEU A 33 -10.83 7.85 2.88
N VAL A 34 -12.06 7.76 2.41
CA VAL A 34 -12.39 7.09 1.14
C VAL A 34 -11.81 7.86 -0.05
N ALA A 35 -11.86 9.20 -0.01
CA ALA A 35 -11.26 10.05 -1.04
C ALA A 35 -9.72 9.97 -1.05
N ILE A 36 -9.10 9.91 0.14
CA ILE A 36 -7.65 9.75 0.31
C ILE A 36 -7.19 8.39 -0.23
N ILE A 37 -7.90 7.31 0.06
CA ILE A 37 -7.59 5.96 -0.45
C ILE A 37 -7.79 5.90 -1.97
N GLY A 38 -8.87 6.47 -2.49
CA GLY A 38 -9.16 6.50 -3.93
C GLY A 38 -8.18 7.34 -4.74
N SER A 39 -7.64 8.43 -4.16
CA SER A 39 -6.63 9.27 -4.83
C SER A 39 -5.23 8.67 -4.86
N MET A 40 -4.90 7.79 -3.91
CA MET A 40 -3.63 7.07 -3.87
C MET A 40 -3.60 5.78 -4.72
N ASP A 41 -4.73 5.40 -5.32
CA ASP A 41 -4.89 4.23 -6.17
C ASP A 41 -4.29 2.95 -5.53
N ILE A 42 -4.66 2.72 -4.26
CA ILE A 42 -4.13 1.61 -3.46
C ILE A 42 -4.71 0.29 -3.99
N VAL A 43 -3.96 -0.38 -4.87
CA VAL A 43 -4.30 -1.73 -5.34
C VAL A 43 -3.84 -2.75 -4.31
N PHE A 44 -4.79 -3.31 -3.55
CA PHE A 44 -4.51 -4.31 -2.50
C PHE A 44 -3.77 -5.57 -3.00
N GLY A 45 -3.85 -5.88 -4.29
CA GLY A 45 -3.14 -7.02 -4.91
C GLY A 45 -1.61 -6.90 -4.93
N GLU A 46 -1.06 -5.69 -4.72
CA GLU A 46 0.39 -5.48 -4.55
C GLU A 46 0.82 -5.55 -3.08
N ILE A 47 -0.08 -5.20 -2.15
CA ILE A 47 0.22 -5.09 -0.72
C ILE A 47 0.29 -6.44 -0.03
N ASP A 48 -0.47 -7.42 -0.53
CA ASP A 48 -0.57 -8.77 0.03
C ASP A 48 0.53 -9.74 -0.47
N ARG A 49 1.52 -9.27 -1.25
CA ARG A 49 2.62 -10.09 -1.82
C ARG A 49 3.98 -9.91 -1.14
#